data_AF-A0A0Q5VR62-F1
#
_entry.id   AF-A0A0Q5VR62-F1
#
_cell.length_a   1.000
_cell.length_b   1.000
_cell.length_c   1.000
_cell.angle_alpha   90.00
_cell.angle_beta   90.00
_cell.angle_gamma   90.00
#
_symmetry.space_group_name_H-M   'P 1'
#
loop_
_entity.id
_entity.type
_entity.pdbx_description
1 polymer ?
#
loop_
_entity_poly.entity_id
_entity_poly.type
_entity_poly.pdbx_seq_one_letter_code
_entity_poly.pdbx_strand_id
1 'polypeptide(L)'
;MVTRAPAPAPVVVGRLQVRVLLDTGPTTAELATIEDLFGARGMDAGVEGHSYGGPPPTSAFRIVLDVPLAPFLDSFAQEPGTGWRSLGELVAALQSMRADPADWGRAHVVHVEDAASGHSVRLDPALPEEAYRALLDIDLSGLDQWSVPVELGWQPALTAWKARMTTVPVRFSRRPPPRRAAPAPLVRQVGEEEMASLWALAGSAGTPAVSWQRAQMVLLGVQGSTAASIAQHVVTGEARVRAVLDNFNRDGFASFDMAYTAGHRPQVTEEEERDAREVLRRGTWDAAELGEFLVAEGVVEDVDLAWLTALLTRREGSG
;
A
#
# COMPACT_ATOMS: atom_id res chain seq x y z
N MET A 1 48.43 -2.80 -39.89
CA MET A 1 47.61 -1.57 -39.82
C MET A 1 46.33 -1.95 -39.10
N VAL A 2 46.26 -1.75 -37.78
CA VAL A 2 45.14 -2.20 -36.94
C VAL A 2 44.07 -1.11 -36.97
N THR A 3 42.98 -1.35 -37.70
CA THR A 3 41.82 -0.47 -37.75
C THR A 3 41.11 -0.49 -36.40
N ARG A 4 41.25 0.60 -35.66
CA ARG A 4 40.56 0.85 -34.39
C ARG A 4 39.05 0.91 -34.66
N ALA A 5 38.27 0.08 -33.96
CA ALA A 5 36.82 0.09 -34.07
C ALA A 5 36.29 1.50 -33.73
N PRO A 6 35.28 2.02 -34.48
CA PRO A 6 34.70 3.32 -34.19
C PRO A 6 34.08 3.31 -32.79
N ALA A 7 34.29 4.42 -32.06
CA ALA A 7 33.67 4.61 -30.75
C ALA A 7 32.13 4.53 -30.90
N PRO A 8 31.43 3.86 -29.97
CA PRO A 8 29.97 3.82 -30.01
C PRO A 8 29.42 5.24 -29.97
N ALA A 9 28.42 5.51 -30.81
CA ALA A 9 27.73 6.79 -30.80
C ALA A 9 27.14 7.06 -29.40
N PRO A 10 27.18 8.30 -28.90
CA PRO A 10 26.59 8.63 -27.61
C PRO A 10 25.10 8.29 -27.65
N VAL A 11 24.65 7.47 -26.70
CA VAL A 11 23.23 7.22 -26.48
C VAL A 11 22.63 8.54 -26.03
N VAL A 12 21.80 9.14 -26.87
CA VAL A 12 21.00 10.31 -26.49
C VAL A 12 19.92 9.79 -25.54
N VAL A 13 20.21 9.85 -24.24
CA VAL A 13 19.21 9.58 -23.21
C VAL A 13 18.24 10.77 -23.25
N GLY A 14 17.03 10.54 -23.76
CA GLY A 14 15.98 11.55 -23.74
C GLY A 14 15.68 12.00 -22.31
N ARG A 15 15.27 13.26 -22.13
CA ARG A 15 14.83 13.76 -20.83
C ARG A 15 13.64 12.96 -20.33
N LEU A 16 13.64 12.68 -19.02
CA LEU A 16 12.53 11.99 -18.36
C LEU A 16 11.25 12.84 -18.51
N GLN A 17 10.19 12.22 -18.99
CA GLN A 17 8.88 12.85 -19.09
C GLN A 17 8.11 12.64 -17.80
N VAL A 18 7.53 13.71 -17.26
CA VAL A 18 6.72 13.69 -16.04
C VAL A 18 5.32 14.17 -16.37
N ARG A 19 4.29 13.38 -16.06
CA ARG A 19 2.90 13.83 -16.17
C ARG A 19 2.38 14.18 -14.78
N VAL A 20 2.16 15.46 -14.53
CA VAL A 20 1.61 15.95 -13.27
C VAL A 20 0.09 16.05 -13.40
N LEU A 21 -0.63 15.27 -12.60
CA LEU A 21 -2.08 15.24 -12.57
C LEU A 21 -2.55 16.00 -11.33
N LEU A 22 -3.28 17.09 -11.55
CA LEU A 22 -3.86 17.90 -10.48
C LEU A 22 -5.37 17.72 -10.44
N ASP A 23 -5.92 17.47 -9.25
CA ASP A 23 -7.37 17.57 -9.03
C ASP A 23 -7.84 18.99 -9.36
N THR A 24 -9.02 19.13 -9.96
CA THR A 24 -9.56 20.41 -10.51
C THR A 24 -8.77 21.12 -11.62
N GLY A 25 -7.61 20.60 -12.04
CA GLY A 25 -6.79 21.12 -13.13
C GLY A 25 -5.93 22.34 -12.78
N PRO A 26 -4.80 22.57 -13.49
CA PRO A 26 -3.81 23.60 -13.16
C PRO A 26 -4.24 25.00 -13.55
N THR A 27 -3.81 26.00 -12.77
CA THR A 27 -3.79 27.41 -13.18
C THR A 27 -2.55 27.72 -14.04
N THR A 28 -2.55 28.83 -14.79
CA THR A 28 -1.37 29.24 -15.58
C THR A 28 -0.11 29.45 -14.72
N ALA A 29 -0.27 29.95 -13.49
CA ALA A 29 0.86 30.15 -12.58
C ALA A 29 1.43 28.81 -12.07
N GLU A 30 0.55 27.84 -11.79
CA GLU A 30 0.96 26.48 -11.42
C GLU A 30 1.67 25.77 -12.56
N LEU A 31 1.19 25.91 -13.80
CA LEU A 31 1.86 25.36 -14.99
C LEU A 31 3.32 25.83 -15.09
N ALA A 32 3.54 27.15 -15.06
CA ALA A 32 4.88 27.72 -15.13
C ALA A 32 5.77 27.26 -13.96
N THR A 33 5.20 27.20 -12.75
CA THR A 33 5.93 26.74 -11.57
C THR A 33 6.34 25.28 -11.70
N ILE A 34 5.45 24.40 -12.18
CA ILE A 34 5.73 22.98 -12.37
C ILE A 34 6.78 22.80 -13.47
N GLU A 35 6.64 23.48 -14.61
CA GLU A 35 7.62 23.45 -15.70
C GLU A 35 9.01 23.87 -15.22
N ASP A 36 9.11 24.95 -14.44
CA ASP A 36 10.38 25.42 -13.86
C ASP A 36 10.96 24.41 -12.85
N LEU A 37 10.13 23.86 -11.96
CA LEU A 37 10.55 22.89 -10.93
C LEU A 37 11.17 21.62 -11.54
N PHE A 38 10.52 21.05 -12.56
CA PHE A 38 11.00 19.85 -13.24
C PHE A 38 12.12 20.17 -14.25
N GLY A 39 12.03 21.30 -14.95
CA GLY A 39 13.05 21.75 -15.89
C GLY A 39 14.40 22.00 -15.24
N ALA A 40 14.40 22.57 -14.02
CA ALA A 40 15.61 22.74 -13.20
C ALA A 40 16.32 21.40 -12.87
N ARG A 41 15.60 20.28 -12.94
CA ARG A 41 16.09 18.91 -12.67
C ARG A 41 16.30 18.09 -13.95
N GLY A 42 16.26 18.74 -15.12
CA GLY A 42 16.49 18.07 -16.40
C GLY A 42 15.34 17.16 -16.84
N MET A 43 14.14 17.33 -16.28
CA MET A 43 12.93 16.62 -16.65
C MET A 43 12.02 17.53 -17.46
N ASP A 44 11.24 16.95 -18.37
CA ASP A 44 10.18 17.69 -19.07
C ASP A 44 8.84 17.31 -18.44
N ALA A 45 8.10 18.30 -17.92
CA ALA A 45 6.81 18.08 -17.27
C ALA A 45 5.65 18.52 -18.16
N GLY A 46 4.67 17.64 -18.33
CA GLY A 46 3.32 17.99 -18.80
C GLY A 46 2.35 17.98 -17.63
N VAL A 47 1.38 18.90 -17.61
CA VAL A 47 0.40 18.99 -16.52
C VAL A 47 -1.01 18.82 -17.08
N GLU A 48 -1.79 17.96 -16.44
CA GLU A 48 -3.16 17.66 -16.84
C GLU A 48 -4.11 17.82 -15.65
N GLY A 49 -5.33 18.27 -15.92
CA GLY A 49 -6.39 18.26 -14.93
C GLY A 49 -7.09 16.91 -14.88
N HIS A 50 -7.20 16.35 -13.68
CA HIS A 50 -7.79 15.03 -13.48
C HIS A 50 -8.67 15.04 -12.24
N SER A 51 -9.98 14.85 -12.40
CA SER A 51 -10.88 14.76 -11.25
C SER A 51 -10.80 13.36 -10.63
N TYR A 52 -10.22 13.27 -9.44
CA TYR A 52 -10.21 12.04 -8.64
C TYR A 52 -11.50 11.92 -7.82
N GLY A 53 -12.64 11.89 -8.53
CA GLY A 53 -13.94 11.41 -8.08
C GLY A 53 -14.33 11.69 -6.62
N GLY A 54 -14.71 12.93 -6.32
CA GLY A 54 -15.44 13.29 -5.11
C GLY A 54 -15.90 14.75 -5.15
N PRO A 55 -17.10 15.10 -4.68
CA PRO A 55 -17.46 16.50 -4.50
C PRO A 55 -16.55 17.14 -3.43
N PRO A 56 -16.01 18.36 -3.68
CA PRO A 56 -15.36 19.14 -2.64
C PRO A 56 -16.25 19.22 -1.40
N PRO A 57 -15.72 19.13 -0.16
CA PRO A 57 -14.30 19.17 0.23
C PRO A 57 -13.74 17.81 0.69
N THR A 58 -14.32 16.68 0.26
CA THR A 58 -14.06 15.37 0.91
C THR A 58 -12.85 14.60 0.41
N SER A 59 -12.35 14.89 -0.79
CA SER A 59 -11.12 14.30 -1.33
C SER A 59 -9.90 15.08 -0.80
N ALA A 60 -8.97 14.37 -0.16
CA ALA A 60 -7.63 14.92 0.01
C ALA A 60 -7.06 15.18 -1.40
N PHE A 61 -6.74 16.43 -1.69
CA PHE A 61 -6.17 16.80 -2.98
C PHE A 61 -4.88 16.00 -3.19
N ARG A 62 -4.87 15.24 -4.28
CA ARG A 62 -3.76 14.38 -4.66
C ARG A 62 -3.04 15.00 -5.84
N ILE A 63 -1.75 15.24 -5.68
CA ILE A 63 -0.84 15.54 -6.80
C ILE A 63 -0.26 14.21 -7.23
N VAL A 64 -0.60 13.73 -8.43
CA VAL A 64 -0.04 12.49 -8.96
C VAL A 64 1.03 12.81 -9.99
N LEU A 65 2.22 12.26 -9.82
CA LEU A 65 3.31 12.29 -10.79
C LEU A 65 3.31 10.93 -11.49
N ASP A 66 2.79 10.86 -12.71
CA ASP A 66 2.83 9.67 -13.57
C ASP A 66 4.19 9.64 -14.32
N VAL A 67 5.08 8.75 -13.87
CA VAL A 67 6.48 8.64 -14.29
C VAL A 67 6.95 7.17 -14.25
N PRO A 68 7.94 6.78 -15.06
CA PRO A 68 8.69 5.56 -14.80
C PRO A 68 9.39 5.67 -13.42
N LEU A 69 8.90 4.92 -12.42
CA LEU A 69 9.22 5.18 -11.02
C LEU A 69 10.71 5.05 -10.70
N ALA A 70 11.34 3.96 -11.14
CA ALA A 70 12.77 3.73 -10.91
C ALA A 70 13.64 4.80 -11.61
N PRO A 71 13.50 5.07 -12.92
CA PRO A 71 14.22 6.17 -13.57
C PRO A 71 14.00 7.54 -12.92
N PHE A 72 12.80 7.81 -12.40
CA PHE A 72 12.50 9.04 -11.69
C PHE A 72 13.32 9.15 -10.40
N LEU A 73 13.30 8.14 -9.54
CA LEU A 73 14.05 8.16 -8.28
C LEU A 73 15.57 8.10 -8.52
N ASP A 74 16.03 7.34 -9.52
CA ASP A 74 17.44 7.26 -9.92
C ASP A 74 18.01 8.63 -10.31
N SER A 75 17.20 9.50 -10.92
CA SER A 75 17.63 10.85 -11.29
C SER A 75 18.05 11.69 -10.06
N PHE A 76 17.39 11.49 -8.92
CA PHE A 76 17.77 12.11 -7.66
C PHE A 76 18.93 11.35 -7.00
N ALA A 77 18.92 10.01 -7.03
CA ALA A 77 19.99 9.21 -6.45
C ALA A 77 21.37 9.47 -7.09
N GLN A 78 21.38 9.92 -8.35
CA GLN A 78 22.59 10.33 -9.06
C GLN A 78 23.23 11.63 -8.54
N GLU A 79 22.53 12.44 -7.73
CA GLU A 79 23.07 13.64 -7.08
C GLU A 79 23.77 13.28 -5.74
N PRO A 80 25.12 13.16 -5.69
CA PRO A 80 25.78 12.55 -4.54
C PRO A 80 25.62 13.40 -3.27
N GLY A 81 24.98 12.81 -2.25
CA GLY A 81 24.80 13.43 -0.93
C GLY A 81 23.69 14.49 -0.85
N THR A 82 23.13 14.95 -1.98
CA THR A 82 22.09 15.99 -2.03
C THR A 82 20.79 15.55 -2.69
N GLY A 83 20.75 14.41 -3.38
CA GLY A 83 19.56 13.93 -4.09
C GLY A 83 18.29 13.86 -3.26
N TRP A 84 18.39 13.32 -2.04
CA TRP A 84 17.27 13.22 -1.10
C TRP A 84 16.70 14.61 -0.74
N ARG A 85 17.56 15.63 -0.69
CA ARG A 85 17.17 17.01 -0.40
C ARG A 85 16.51 17.64 -1.62
N SER A 86 17.07 17.43 -2.81
CA SER A 86 16.48 17.88 -4.08
C SER A 86 15.07 17.31 -4.29
N LEU A 87 14.86 16.02 -3.93
CA LEU A 87 13.54 15.36 -3.92
C LEU A 87 12.60 15.98 -2.87
N GLY A 88 13.07 16.13 -1.62
CA GLY A 88 12.26 16.75 -0.56
C GLY A 88 11.84 18.19 -0.88
N GLU A 89 12.74 18.99 -1.49
CA GLU A 89 12.45 20.35 -1.96
C GLU A 89 11.41 20.36 -3.09
N LEU A 90 11.46 19.40 -4.03
CA LEU A 90 10.44 19.25 -5.06
C LEU A 90 9.07 18.93 -4.43
N VAL A 91 9.02 17.95 -3.54
CA VAL A 91 7.78 17.53 -2.86
C VAL A 91 7.19 18.68 -2.05
N ALA A 92 8.01 19.38 -1.27
CA ALA A 92 7.58 20.54 -0.49
C ALA A 92 7.05 21.67 -1.39
N ALA A 93 7.73 21.95 -2.51
CA ALA A 93 7.28 22.94 -3.48
C ALA A 93 5.91 22.55 -4.05
N LEU A 94 5.75 21.31 -4.52
CA LEU A 94 4.49 20.81 -5.07
C LEU A 94 3.34 20.89 -4.05
N GLN A 95 3.58 20.47 -2.81
CA GLN A 95 2.59 20.53 -1.74
C GLN A 95 2.22 21.98 -1.39
N SER A 96 3.16 22.92 -1.49
CA SER A 96 2.93 24.34 -1.17
C SER A 96 2.14 25.08 -2.24
N MET A 97 2.13 24.62 -3.50
CA MET A 97 1.48 25.34 -4.62
C MET A 97 -0.02 25.60 -4.38
N ARG A 98 -0.69 24.72 -3.64
CA ARG A 98 -2.13 24.80 -3.33
C ARG A 98 -2.43 24.86 -1.84
N ALA A 99 -1.43 25.11 -1.01
CA ALA A 99 -1.54 25.03 0.43
C ALA A 99 -2.16 26.30 1.05
N ASP A 100 -3.23 26.87 0.49
CA ASP A 100 -4.11 27.71 1.33
C ASP A 100 -4.94 26.77 2.21
N PRO A 101 -4.61 26.59 3.49
CA PRO A 101 -5.32 25.67 4.35
C PRO A 101 -6.74 26.18 4.66
N ALA A 102 -7.01 27.48 4.49
CA ALA A 102 -8.30 28.10 4.75
C ALA A 102 -9.36 27.67 3.72
N ASP A 103 -8.95 27.38 2.49
CA ASP A 103 -9.85 26.98 1.41
C ASP A 103 -10.06 25.45 1.34
N TRP A 104 -9.10 24.66 1.82
CA TRP A 104 -9.05 23.22 1.51
C TRP A 104 -8.90 22.26 2.69
N GLY A 105 -8.56 22.74 3.89
CA GLY A 105 -8.69 21.99 5.16
C GLY A 105 -7.80 20.76 5.37
N ARG A 106 -6.96 20.33 4.41
CA ARG A 106 -5.99 19.23 4.54
C ARG A 106 -4.72 19.50 3.73
N ALA A 107 -3.59 18.97 4.22
CA ALA A 107 -2.32 19.04 3.50
C ALA A 107 -2.33 18.10 2.28
N HIS A 108 -1.74 18.57 1.17
CA HIS A 108 -1.62 17.82 -0.08
C HIS A 108 -0.67 16.65 0.08
N VAL A 109 -1.00 15.52 -0.56
CA VAL A 109 -0.11 14.35 -0.65
C VAL A 109 0.38 14.22 -2.08
N VAL A 110 1.69 14.02 -2.26
CA VAL A 110 2.27 13.73 -3.57
C VAL A 110 2.35 12.22 -3.73
N HIS A 111 1.73 11.70 -4.78
CA HIS A 111 1.86 10.30 -5.20
C HIS A 111 2.75 10.27 -6.43
N VAL A 112 3.83 9.51 -6.38
CA VAL A 112 4.61 9.16 -7.57
C VAL A 112 4.09 7.81 -8.03
N GLU A 113 3.56 7.71 -9.23
CA GLU A 113 2.95 6.50 -9.77
C GLU A 113 3.60 6.17 -11.11
N ASP A 114 3.85 4.89 -11.35
CA ASP A 114 4.22 4.39 -12.67
C ASP A 114 3.01 3.72 -13.28
N ALA A 115 2.34 4.39 -14.23
CA ALA A 115 1.15 3.85 -14.87
C ALA A 115 1.40 2.54 -15.63
N ALA A 116 2.65 2.23 -16.02
CA ALA A 116 2.96 0.99 -16.72
C ALA A 116 3.05 -0.21 -15.76
N SER A 117 3.61 -0.01 -14.57
CA SER A 117 3.80 -1.08 -13.57
C SER A 117 2.77 -1.08 -12.45
N GLY A 118 2.05 0.03 -12.26
CA GLY A 118 1.15 0.26 -11.13
C GLY A 118 1.87 0.46 -9.79
N HIS A 119 3.21 0.48 -9.78
CA HIS A 119 3.97 0.80 -8.58
C HIS A 119 3.81 2.28 -8.23
N SER A 120 3.72 2.57 -6.94
CA SER A 120 3.60 3.94 -6.47
C SER A 120 4.40 4.18 -5.19
N VAL A 121 4.69 5.45 -4.94
CA VAL A 121 5.30 5.94 -3.70
C VAL A 121 4.46 7.09 -3.19
N ARG A 122 4.05 7.00 -1.92
CA ARG A 122 3.32 8.06 -1.24
C ARG A 122 4.28 8.96 -0.47
N LEU A 123 4.27 10.24 -0.80
CA LEU A 123 5.13 11.27 -0.20
C LEU A 123 4.28 12.24 0.62
N ASP A 124 4.15 11.95 1.91
CA ASP A 124 3.40 12.78 2.86
C ASP A 124 4.17 14.08 3.22
N PRO A 125 3.47 15.15 3.59
CA PRO A 125 4.08 16.47 3.86
C PRO A 125 4.98 16.53 5.09
N ALA A 126 4.92 15.53 5.96
CA ALA A 126 5.69 15.47 7.20
C ALA A 126 6.78 14.39 7.17
N LEU A 127 7.22 13.95 5.98
CA LEU A 127 8.31 12.98 5.86
C LEU A 127 9.63 13.57 6.42
N PRO A 128 10.32 12.86 7.32
CA PRO A 128 11.59 13.30 7.83
C PRO A 128 12.71 13.07 6.80
N GLU A 129 13.86 13.71 7.00
CA GLU A 129 15.01 13.65 6.09
C GLU A 129 15.51 12.21 5.86
N GLU A 130 15.53 11.38 6.90
CA GLU A 130 15.91 9.97 6.79
C GLU A 130 14.99 9.16 5.88
N ALA A 131 13.71 9.55 5.75
CA ALA A 131 12.77 8.87 4.87
C ALA A 131 13.16 9.06 3.40
N TYR A 132 13.51 10.28 3.00
CA TYR A 132 13.94 10.56 1.63
C TYR A 132 15.26 9.85 1.29
N ARG A 133 16.21 9.81 2.24
CA ARG A 133 17.46 9.05 2.07
C ARG A 133 17.18 7.56 1.88
N ALA A 134 16.41 6.99 2.80
CA ALA A 134 16.05 5.58 2.75
C ALA A 134 15.29 5.22 1.47
N LEU A 135 14.47 6.13 0.93
CA LEU A 135 13.74 5.94 -0.33
C LEU A 135 14.69 5.80 -1.52
N LEU A 136 15.71 6.65 -1.60
CA LEU A 136 16.68 6.63 -2.70
C LEU A 136 17.67 5.45 -2.59
N ASP A 137 17.75 4.81 -1.43
CA ASP A 137 18.54 3.59 -1.22
C ASP A 137 17.77 2.30 -1.54
N ILE A 138 16.46 2.37 -1.83
CA ILE A 138 15.66 1.19 -2.17
C ILE A 138 16.06 0.69 -3.57
N ASP A 139 16.45 -0.58 -3.65
CA ASP A 139 16.64 -1.23 -4.94
C ASP A 139 15.28 -1.54 -5.59
N LEU A 140 14.91 -0.73 -6.59
CA LEU A 140 13.67 -0.88 -7.35
C LEU A 140 13.86 -1.73 -8.61
N SER A 141 15.05 -2.30 -8.86
CA SER A 141 15.32 -3.07 -10.07
C SER A 141 14.46 -4.34 -10.20
N GLY A 142 13.91 -4.84 -9.09
CA GLY A 142 12.96 -5.94 -9.05
C GLY A 142 11.49 -5.54 -9.24
N LEU A 143 11.18 -4.25 -9.32
CA LEU A 143 9.83 -3.72 -9.51
C LEU A 143 9.63 -3.37 -11.00
N ASP A 144 9.24 -4.36 -11.79
CA ASP A 144 8.92 -4.19 -13.20
C ASP A 144 7.40 -4.29 -13.45
N GLN A 145 6.96 -4.10 -14.70
CA GLN A 145 5.54 -4.16 -15.06
C GLN A 145 4.87 -5.54 -14.86
N TRP A 146 5.64 -6.58 -14.56
CA TRP A 146 5.16 -7.94 -14.28
C TRP A 146 5.11 -8.24 -12.79
N SER A 147 5.79 -7.44 -11.97
CA SER A 147 5.71 -7.50 -10.52
C SER A 147 4.31 -7.09 -10.06
N VAL A 148 3.91 -7.61 -8.88
CA VAL A 148 2.63 -7.19 -8.30
C VAL A 148 2.74 -5.72 -7.93
N PRO A 149 1.80 -4.86 -8.37
CA PRO A 149 1.78 -3.46 -8.01
C PRO A 149 1.90 -3.26 -6.50
N VAL A 150 2.75 -2.33 -6.08
CA VAL A 150 2.97 -1.99 -4.67
C VAL A 150 2.95 -0.48 -4.50
N GLU A 151 2.38 -0.02 -3.40
CA GLU A 151 2.53 1.34 -2.89
C GLU A 151 3.56 1.32 -1.76
N LEU A 152 4.62 2.10 -1.90
CA LEU A 152 5.58 2.35 -0.83
C LEU A 152 5.08 3.50 0.03
N GLY A 153 4.94 3.24 1.33
CA GLY A 153 4.63 4.25 2.35
C GLY A 153 5.67 4.27 3.44
N TRP A 154 6.07 5.46 3.88
CA TRP A 154 6.94 5.62 5.05
C TRP A 154 6.16 5.27 6.31
N GLN A 155 6.78 4.45 7.17
CA GLN A 155 6.23 4.08 8.46
C GLN A 155 7.02 4.77 9.58
N PRO A 156 6.52 5.88 10.17
CA PRO A 156 7.25 6.63 11.19
C PRO A 156 7.63 5.79 12.40
N ALA A 157 6.75 4.86 12.78
CA ALA A 157 7.06 3.89 13.82
C ALA A 157 8.33 3.13 13.41
N LEU A 158 8.31 2.40 12.31
CA LEU A 158 9.39 1.49 11.92
C LEU A 158 10.65 2.19 11.39
N THR A 159 10.59 3.50 11.15
CA THR A 159 11.67 4.27 10.52
C THR A 159 12.11 3.63 9.20
N ALA A 160 11.13 3.11 8.46
CA ALA A 160 11.35 2.31 7.27
C ALA A 160 10.22 2.52 6.24
N TRP A 161 10.55 2.32 4.97
CA TRP A 161 9.55 2.17 3.91
C TRP A 161 8.94 0.78 3.97
N LYS A 162 7.61 0.70 3.90
CA LYS A 162 6.89 -0.57 3.75
C LYS A 162 6.19 -0.57 2.40
N ALA A 163 6.33 -1.69 1.70
CA ALA A 163 5.58 -1.97 0.49
C ALA A 163 4.23 -2.58 0.87
N ARG A 164 3.15 -1.97 0.41
CA ARG A 164 1.80 -2.53 0.47
C ARG A 164 1.38 -2.90 -0.94
N MET A 165 0.99 -4.15 -1.18
CA MET A 165 0.47 -4.56 -2.48
C MET A 165 -0.80 -3.75 -2.81
N THR A 166 -0.81 -3.06 -3.94
CA THR A 166 -1.98 -2.33 -4.44
C THR A 166 -2.79 -3.30 -5.29
N THR A 167 -4.05 -3.55 -4.90
CA THR A 167 -4.96 -4.33 -5.74
C THR A 167 -5.24 -3.55 -7.03
N VAL A 168 -4.54 -3.88 -8.11
CA VAL A 168 -5.08 -3.64 -9.45
C VAL A 168 -6.05 -4.78 -9.73
N PRO A 169 -7.33 -4.50 -10.05
CA PRO A 169 -8.20 -5.52 -10.61
C PRO A 169 -7.60 -5.94 -11.95
N VAL A 170 -6.82 -7.02 -11.96
CA VAL A 170 -6.34 -7.62 -13.22
C VAL A 170 -7.56 -8.16 -13.93
N ARG A 171 -8.06 -7.39 -14.90
CA ARG A 171 -9.16 -7.80 -15.76
C ARG A 171 -8.62 -8.84 -16.76
N PHE A 172 -8.45 -10.08 -16.31
CA PHE A 172 -8.29 -11.19 -17.24
C PHE A 172 -9.61 -11.37 -18.00
N SER A 173 -9.69 -10.86 -19.22
CA SER A 173 -10.68 -11.34 -20.19
C SER A 173 -10.26 -12.73 -20.70
N ARG A 174 -10.41 -13.76 -19.86
CA ARG A 174 -10.39 -15.14 -20.36
C ARG A 174 -11.66 -15.38 -21.20
N ARG A 175 -11.48 -15.83 -22.44
CA ARG A 175 -12.51 -16.61 -23.14
C ARG A 175 -12.85 -17.82 -22.25
N PRO A 176 -14.12 -18.05 -21.85
CA PRO A 176 -14.43 -19.13 -20.94
C PRO A 176 -14.22 -20.48 -21.66
N PRO A 177 -13.38 -21.40 -21.13
CA PRO A 177 -13.42 -22.78 -21.58
C PRO A 177 -14.78 -23.41 -21.18
N PRO A 178 -15.21 -24.50 -21.85
CA PRO A 178 -16.48 -25.16 -21.56
C PRO A 178 -16.61 -25.46 -20.06
N ARG A 179 -17.79 -25.12 -19.53
CA ARG A 179 -18.17 -25.14 -18.11
C ARG A 179 -17.78 -26.48 -17.47
N ARG A 180 -16.65 -26.52 -16.77
CA ARG A 180 -16.37 -27.58 -15.79
C ARG A 180 -17.37 -27.36 -14.64
N ALA A 181 -17.90 -28.44 -14.07
CA ALA A 181 -18.80 -28.34 -12.91
C ALA A 181 -18.18 -27.41 -11.87
N ALA A 182 -18.96 -26.45 -11.38
CA ALA A 182 -18.48 -25.50 -10.38
C ALA A 182 -17.96 -26.28 -9.18
N PRO A 183 -16.74 -26.01 -8.69
CA PRO A 183 -16.29 -26.60 -7.43
C PRO A 183 -17.28 -26.22 -6.32
N ALA A 184 -17.40 -27.07 -5.31
CA ALA A 184 -18.22 -26.77 -4.14
C ALA A 184 -17.85 -25.38 -3.58
N PRO A 185 -18.84 -24.58 -3.15
CA PRO A 185 -18.57 -23.24 -2.65
C PRO A 185 -17.63 -23.30 -1.45
N LEU A 186 -16.63 -22.42 -1.42
CA LEU A 186 -15.67 -22.34 -0.31
C LEU A 186 -16.34 -21.92 1.00
N VAL A 187 -17.47 -21.22 0.92
CA VAL A 187 -18.24 -20.75 2.08
C VAL A 187 -19.61 -21.41 2.05
N ARG A 188 -20.10 -21.83 3.22
CA ARG A 188 -21.46 -22.33 3.39
C ARG A 188 -22.48 -21.28 2.95
N GLN A 189 -23.71 -21.70 2.70
CA GLN A 189 -24.77 -20.74 2.42
C GLN A 189 -24.94 -19.77 3.60
N VAL A 190 -25.00 -18.48 3.29
CA VAL A 190 -25.16 -17.38 4.24
C VAL A 190 -26.56 -16.80 4.05
N GLY A 191 -27.32 -16.68 5.13
CA GLY A 191 -28.66 -16.09 5.10
C GLY A 191 -28.63 -14.57 4.87
N GLU A 192 -29.80 -13.96 4.64
CA GLU A 192 -29.90 -12.50 4.40
C GLU A 192 -29.45 -11.68 5.61
N GLU A 193 -29.82 -12.08 6.83
CA GLU A 193 -29.41 -11.42 8.08
C GLU A 193 -27.90 -11.56 8.33
N GLU A 194 -27.34 -12.74 8.06
CA GLU A 194 -25.90 -12.97 8.15
C GLU A 194 -25.16 -12.15 7.09
N MET A 195 -25.69 -12.06 5.86
CA MET A 195 -25.11 -11.23 4.80
C MET A 195 -25.09 -9.75 5.19
N ALA A 196 -26.19 -9.23 5.75
CA ALA A 196 -26.26 -7.85 6.23
C ALA A 196 -25.24 -7.60 7.35
N SER A 197 -25.07 -8.55 8.27
CA SER A 197 -24.10 -8.48 9.36
C SER A 197 -22.65 -8.52 8.84
N LEU A 198 -22.35 -9.33 7.81
CA LEU A 198 -21.05 -9.34 7.13
C LEU A 198 -20.73 -7.99 6.50
N TRP A 199 -21.68 -7.39 5.76
CA TRP A 199 -21.50 -6.08 5.16
C TRP A 199 -21.30 -4.98 6.19
N ALA A 200 -22.03 -5.03 7.32
CA ALA A 200 -21.86 -4.08 8.41
C ALA A 200 -20.45 -4.16 9.01
N LEU A 201 -19.94 -5.36 9.29
CA LEU A 201 -18.58 -5.55 9.80
C LEU A 201 -17.51 -5.15 8.77
N ALA A 202 -17.70 -5.47 7.50
CA ALA A 202 -16.76 -5.13 6.44
C ALA A 202 -16.75 -3.64 6.07
N GLY A 203 -17.83 -2.90 6.36
CA GLY A 203 -18.05 -1.52 5.94
C GLY A 203 -18.09 -0.47 7.05
N SER A 204 -18.16 -0.87 8.34
CA SER A 204 -18.30 0.09 9.45
C SER A 204 -16.95 0.63 9.91
N ALA A 205 -16.83 1.96 9.96
CA ALA A 205 -15.72 2.65 10.60
C ALA A 205 -15.72 2.35 12.10
N GLY A 206 -14.58 1.86 12.62
CA GLY A 206 -14.42 1.46 14.02
C GLY A 206 -14.63 -0.03 14.29
N THR A 207 -14.84 -0.86 13.25
CA THR A 207 -14.74 -2.31 13.40
C THR A 207 -13.29 -2.67 13.76
N PRO A 208 -13.08 -3.57 14.75
CA PRO A 208 -11.74 -4.09 15.03
C PRO A 208 -11.11 -4.65 13.76
N ALA A 209 -9.85 -4.32 13.49
CA ALA A 209 -9.08 -4.70 12.32
C ALA A 209 -9.09 -6.23 12.12
N VAL A 210 -8.93 -7.01 13.19
CA VAL A 210 -8.98 -8.49 13.14
C VAL A 210 -10.34 -8.96 12.61
N SER A 211 -11.42 -8.45 13.19
CA SER A 211 -12.79 -8.80 12.79
C SER A 211 -13.13 -8.33 11.38
N TRP A 212 -12.69 -7.11 11.03
CA TRP A 212 -12.88 -6.52 9.71
C TRP A 212 -12.19 -7.35 8.62
N GLN A 213 -10.92 -7.71 8.82
CA GLN A 213 -10.16 -8.46 7.82
C GLN A 213 -10.74 -9.87 7.61
N ARG A 214 -11.12 -10.57 8.69
CA ARG A 214 -11.79 -11.88 8.59
C ARG A 214 -13.15 -11.78 7.90
N ALA A 215 -13.92 -10.72 8.18
CA ALA A 215 -15.20 -10.48 7.50
C ALA A 215 -15.02 -10.22 6.00
N GLN A 216 -14.00 -9.45 5.59
CA GLN A 216 -13.66 -9.22 4.18
C GLN A 216 -13.34 -10.53 3.45
N MET A 217 -12.54 -11.42 4.05
CA MET A 217 -12.23 -12.72 3.47
C MET A 217 -13.48 -13.56 3.24
N VAL A 218 -14.36 -13.65 4.24
CA VAL A 218 -15.62 -14.40 4.15
C VAL A 218 -16.54 -13.80 3.10
N LEU A 219 -16.70 -12.48 3.08
CA LEU A 219 -17.56 -11.79 2.12
C LEU A 219 -17.15 -12.06 0.67
N LEU A 220 -15.85 -11.99 0.37
CA LEU A 220 -15.31 -12.33 -0.95
C LEU A 220 -15.52 -13.81 -1.31
N GLY A 221 -15.41 -14.70 -0.33
CA GLY A 221 -15.71 -16.12 -0.49
C GLY A 221 -17.18 -16.39 -0.80
N VAL A 222 -18.11 -15.68 -0.15
CA VAL A 222 -19.54 -15.75 -0.44
C VAL A 222 -19.87 -15.25 -1.85
N GLN A 223 -19.13 -14.24 -2.33
CA GLN A 223 -19.22 -13.73 -3.71
C GLN A 223 -18.64 -14.68 -4.77
N GLY A 224 -18.11 -15.84 -4.36
CA GLY A 224 -17.60 -16.88 -5.26
C GLY A 224 -16.12 -16.75 -5.62
N SER A 225 -15.37 -15.91 -4.91
CA SER A 225 -13.92 -15.82 -5.10
C SER A 225 -13.22 -17.10 -4.61
N THR A 226 -12.17 -17.51 -5.31
CA THR A 226 -11.31 -18.63 -4.86
C THR A 226 -10.42 -18.17 -3.69
N ALA A 227 -9.94 -19.10 -2.85
CA ALA A 227 -9.02 -18.75 -1.76
C ALA A 227 -7.78 -17.98 -2.26
N ALA A 228 -7.17 -18.41 -3.38
CA ALA A 228 -6.05 -17.70 -4.00
C ALA A 228 -6.41 -16.28 -4.44
N SER A 229 -7.60 -16.08 -5.01
CA SER A 229 -8.07 -14.74 -5.40
C SER A 229 -8.28 -13.88 -4.15
N ILE A 230 -8.91 -14.41 -3.12
CA ILE A 230 -9.14 -13.68 -1.86
C ILE A 230 -7.80 -13.30 -1.22
N ALA A 231 -6.85 -14.23 -1.14
CA ALA A 231 -5.51 -14.01 -0.59
C ALA A 231 -4.80 -12.82 -1.26
N GLN A 232 -4.94 -12.69 -2.58
CA GLN A 232 -4.44 -11.54 -3.33
C GLN A 232 -5.19 -10.24 -3.00
N HIS A 233 -6.51 -10.28 -2.80
CA HIS A 233 -7.32 -9.09 -2.51
C HIS A 233 -7.09 -8.54 -1.10
N VAL A 234 -6.92 -9.42 -0.12
CA VAL A 234 -6.72 -9.05 1.30
C VAL A 234 -5.25 -9.11 1.74
N VAL A 235 -4.33 -9.34 0.80
CA VAL A 235 -2.87 -9.32 0.99
C VAL A 235 -2.43 -10.19 2.17
N THR A 236 -2.71 -11.49 2.08
CA THR A 236 -2.38 -12.51 3.10
C THR A 236 -2.11 -13.86 2.41
N GLY A 237 -1.58 -14.85 3.14
CA GLY A 237 -1.40 -16.20 2.64
C GLY A 237 -2.71 -16.94 2.32
N GLU A 238 -2.70 -17.76 1.25
CA GLU A 238 -3.86 -18.57 0.87
C GLU A 238 -4.26 -19.59 1.95
N ALA A 239 -3.30 -20.11 2.71
CA ALA A 239 -3.55 -20.99 3.85
C ALA A 239 -4.36 -20.27 4.95
N ARG A 240 -4.08 -18.98 5.19
CA ARG A 240 -4.84 -18.17 6.14
C ARG A 240 -6.28 -17.99 5.70
N VAL A 241 -6.49 -17.65 4.43
CA VAL A 241 -7.84 -17.53 3.87
C VAL A 241 -8.63 -18.82 4.09
N ARG A 242 -8.06 -19.98 3.74
CA ARG A 242 -8.73 -21.27 3.94
C ARG A 242 -9.10 -21.49 5.41
N ALA A 243 -8.19 -21.22 6.33
CA ALA A 243 -8.44 -21.34 7.76
C ALA A 243 -9.60 -20.44 8.23
N VAL A 244 -9.66 -19.18 7.77
CA VAL A 244 -10.74 -18.23 8.10
C VAL A 244 -12.08 -18.72 7.56
N LEU A 245 -12.13 -19.13 6.29
CA LEU A 245 -13.37 -19.63 5.67
C LEU A 245 -13.85 -20.91 6.36
N ASP A 246 -12.96 -21.84 6.69
CA ASP A 246 -13.29 -23.07 7.41
C ASP A 246 -13.81 -22.77 8.82
N ASN A 247 -13.20 -21.82 9.53
CA ASN A 247 -13.65 -21.41 10.86
C ASN A 247 -15.05 -20.76 10.79
N PHE A 248 -15.30 -19.90 9.80
CA PHE A 248 -16.63 -19.30 9.60
C PHE A 248 -17.69 -20.34 9.21
N ASN A 249 -17.32 -21.31 8.36
CA ASN A 249 -18.22 -22.39 7.98
C ASN A 249 -18.66 -23.22 9.18
N ARG A 250 -17.77 -23.44 10.14
CA ARG A 250 -18.04 -24.21 11.35
C ARG A 250 -18.79 -23.39 12.41
N ASP A 251 -18.31 -22.18 12.71
CA ASP A 251 -18.70 -21.45 13.92
C ASP A 251 -19.31 -20.06 13.65
N GLY A 252 -19.45 -19.67 12.38
CA GLY A 252 -20.05 -18.39 11.98
C GLY A 252 -19.28 -17.17 12.52
N PHE A 253 -19.99 -16.13 12.92
CA PHE A 253 -19.42 -14.86 13.38
C PHE A 253 -18.56 -14.98 14.64
N ALA A 254 -18.74 -16.02 15.46
CA ALA A 254 -17.87 -16.25 16.62
C ALA A 254 -16.40 -16.41 16.20
N SER A 255 -16.15 -16.86 14.96
CA SER A 255 -14.79 -16.99 14.41
C SER A 255 -14.09 -15.65 14.10
N PHE A 256 -14.79 -14.53 14.14
CA PHE A 256 -14.22 -13.21 13.86
C PHE A 256 -13.63 -12.53 15.08
N ASP A 257 -13.94 -13.03 16.28
CA ASP A 257 -13.39 -12.51 17.52
C ASP A 257 -11.90 -12.90 17.66
N MET A 258 -11.09 -11.99 18.19
CA MET A 258 -9.69 -12.26 18.54
C MET A 258 -9.56 -13.29 19.67
N ALA A 259 -10.56 -13.37 20.56
CA ALA A 259 -10.67 -14.38 21.61
C ALA A 259 -11.13 -15.74 21.09
N TYR A 260 -11.38 -15.89 19.79
CA TYR A 260 -11.75 -17.16 19.20
C TYR A 260 -10.62 -18.19 19.31
N THR A 261 -10.93 -19.34 19.91
CA THR A 261 -9.94 -20.38 20.26
C THR A 261 -10.18 -21.74 19.60
N ALA A 262 -11.33 -21.92 18.94
CA ALA A 262 -11.68 -23.14 18.24
C ALA A 262 -11.04 -23.17 16.84
N GLY A 263 -10.94 -24.36 16.24
CA GLY A 263 -10.52 -24.48 14.84
C GLY A 263 -9.07 -24.17 14.54
N HIS A 264 -8.85 -23.67 13.33
CA HIS A 264 -7.52 -23.31 12.83
C HIS A 264 -7.09 -21.96 13.40
N ARG A 265 -6.08 -21.97 14.26
CA ARG A 265 -5.47 -20.77 14.81
C ARG A 265 -4.57 -20.07 13.78
N PRO A 266 -4.43 -18.74 13.85
CA PRO A 266 -3.41 -18.01 13.12
C PRO A 266 -2.03 -18.62 13.36
N GLN A 267 -1.24 -18.74 12.30
CA GLN A 267 0.15 -19.15 12.37
C GLN A 267 0.98 -17.88 12.18
N VAL A 268 1.64 -17.42 13.25
CA VAL A 268 2.54 -16.27 13.19
C VAL A 268 3.93 -16.78 12.85
N THR A 269 4.54 -16.21 11.81
CA THR A 269 5.90 -16.54 11.37
C THR A 269 6.96 -15.97 12.32
N GLU A 270 8.19 -16.47 12.22
CA GLU A 270 9.30 -15.98 13.03
C GLU A 270 9.62 -14.49 12.76
N GLU A 271 9.43 -14.05 11.51
CA GLU A 271 9.60 -12.66 11.10
C GLU A 271 8.53 -11.75 11.70
N GLU A 272 7.26 -12.14 11.57
CA GLU A 272 6.14 -11.43 12.20
C GLU A 272 6.30 -11.36 13.73
N GLU A 273 6.77 -12.44 14.37
CA GLU A 273 7.03 -12.43 15.82
C GLU A 273 8.17 -11.47 16.18
N ARG A 274 9.24 -11.42 15.38
CA ARG A 274 10.36 -10.47 15.59
C ARG A 274 9.88 -9.02 15.46
N ASP A 275 9.11 -8.72 14.42
CA ASP A 275 8.61 -7.37 14.16
C ASP A 275 7.59 -6.94 15.23
N ALA A 276 6.70 -7.85 15.66
CA ALA A 276 5.77 -7.61 16.76
C ALA A 276 6.50 -7.34 18.10
N ARG A 277 7.62 -8.03 18.37
CA ARG A 277 8.46 -7.76 19.55
C ARG A 277 9.07 -6.35 19.51
N GLU A 278 9.42 -5.86 18.33
CA GLU A 278 9.95 -4.51 18.18
C GLU A 278 8.87 -3.44 18.43
N VAL A 279 7.66 -3.65 17.92
CA VAL A 279 6.50 -2.81 18.27
C VAL A 279 6.27 -2.81 19.78
N LEU A 280 6.28 -4.00 20.38
CA LEU A 280 6.07 -4.15 21.80
C LEU A 280 7.08 -3.32 22.59
N ARG A 281 8.40 -3.39 22.30
CA ARG A 281 9.46 -2.64 23.02
C ARG A 281 9.19 -1.14 23.19
N ARG A 282 8.42 -0.54 22.30
CA ARG A 282 8.22 0.91 22.20
C ARG A 282 7.12 1.46 23.11
N GLY A 283 6.37 0.59 23.78
CA GLY A 283 5.29 1.04 24.65
C GLY A 283 4.80 -0.03 25.63
N THR A 284 3.81 0.36 26.42
CA THR A 284 2.95 -0.54 27.19
C THR A 284 1.67 -0.74 26.42
N TRP A 285 1.25 -1.98 26.30
CA TRP A 285 0.08 -2.37 25.51
C TRP A 285 -0.72 -3.37 26.32
N ASP A 286 -2.05 -3.30 26.26
CA ASP A 286 -2.85 -4.49 26.54
C ASP A 286 -2.89 -5.42 25.31
N ALA A 287 -3.35 -6.66 25.52
CA ALA A 287 -3.33 -7.67 24.46
C ALA A 287 -4.25 -7.31 23.29
N ALA A 288 -5.41 -6.73 23.55
CA ALA A 288 -6.38 -6.39 22.51
C ALA A 288 -5.87 -5.21 21.68
N GLU A 289 -5.42 -4.14 22.34
CA GLU A 289 -4.81 -2.97 21.69
C GLU A 289 -3.62 -3.36 20.81
N LEU A 290 -2.74 -4.24 21.31
CA LEU A 290 -1.62 -4.74 20.55
C LEU A 290 -2.08 -5.55 19.33
N GLY A 291 -3.05 -6.46 19.50
CA GLY A 291 -3.57 -7.28 18.41
C GLY A 291 -4.18 -6.45 17.29
N GLU A 292 -4.99 -5.46 17.65
CA GLU A 292 -5.61 -4.54 16.70
C GLU A 292 -4.56 -3.72 15.96
N PHE A 293 -3.57 -3.19 16.67
CA PHE A 293 -2.48 -2.43 16.05
C PHE A 293 -1.66 -3.27 15.09
N LEU A 294 -1.23 -4.48 15.51
CA LEU A 294 -0.38 -5.33 14.69
C LEU A 294 -1.04 -5.73 13.37
N VAL A 295 -2.36 -6.00 13.39
CA VAL A 295 -3.11 -6.35 12.18
C VAL A 295 -3.42 -5.11 11.34
N ALA A 296 -3.83 -3.99 11.95
CA ALA A 296 -4.12 -2.75 11.23
C ALA A 296 -2.90 -2.21 10.48
N GLU A 297 -1.72 -2.31 11.10
CA GLU A 297 -0.45 -1.88 10.52
C GLU A 297 0.20 -2.95 9.63
N GLY A 298 -0.42 -4.12 9.48
CA GLY A 298 0.09 -5.22 8.66
C GLY A 298 1.43 -5.80 9.15
N VAL A 299 1.73 -5.65 10.45
CA VAL A 299 2.90 -6.28 11.09
C VAL A 299 2.73 -7.80 11.13
N VAL A 300 1.48 -8.23 11.26
CA VAL A 300 1.09 -9.65 11.24
C VAL A 300 -0.16 -9.81 10.36
N GLU A 301 -0.29 -10.94 9.69
CA GLU A 301 -1.45 -11.20 8.84
C GLU A 301 -2.74 -11.44 9.64
N ASP A 302 -2.64 -12.01 10.84
CA ASP A 302 -3.75 -12.23 11.80
C ASP A 302 -3.20 -12.67 13.18
N VAL A 303 -4.01 -12.58 14.23
CA VAL A 303 -3.62 -12.91 15.62
C VAL A 303 -4.75 -13.58 16.40
N ASP A 304 -4.38 -14.30 17.44
CA ASP A 304 -5.30 -14.71 18.50
C ASP A 304 -4.83 -14.21 19.87
N LEU A 305 -5.77 -14.12 20.80
CA LEU A 305 -5.51 -13.58 22.14
C LEU A 305 -4.47 -14.42 22.92
N ALA A 306 -4.36 -15.72 22.64
CA ALA A 306 -3.43 -16.60 23.33
C ALA A 306 -1.98 -16.30 22.93
N TRP A 307 -1.73 -16.10 21.64
CA TRP A 307 -0.42 -15.69 21.13
C TRP A 307 -0.03 -14.31 21.67
N LEU A 308 -0.96 -13.33 21.67
CA LEU A 308 -0.71 -11.99 22.20
C LEU A 308 -0.38 -12.01 23.68
N THR A 309 -1.12 -12.78 24.47
CA THR A 309 -0.85 -12.95 25.90
C THR A 309 0.54 -13.57 26.12
N ALA A 310 0.88 -14.62 25.37
CA ALA A 310 2.21 -15.23 25.46
C ALA A 310 3.33 -14.26 25.07
N LEU A 311 3.10 -13.43 24.05
CA LEU A 311 4.05 -12.41 23.61
C LEU A 311 4.31 -11.36 24.72
N LEU A 312 3.25 -10.90 25.38
CA LEU A 312 3.33 -9.94 26.50
C LEU A 312 4.03 -10.54 27.72
N THR A 313 3.71 -11.77 28.14
CA THR A 313 4.36 -12.39 29.31
C THR A 313 5.86 -12.60 29.11
N ARG A 314 6.31 -12.93 27.89
CA ARG A 314 7.75 -13.10 27.60
C ARG A 314 8.54 -11.79 27.72
N ARG A 315 7.89 -10.63 27.53
CA ARG A 315 8.51 -9.32 27.75
C ARG A 315 8.80 -9.10 29.23
N GLU A 316 7.85 -9.43 30.10
CA GLU A 316 7.98 -9.21 31.55
C GLU A 316 9.06 -10.10 32.19
N GLY A 317 9.32 -11.29 31.63
CA GLY A 317 10.37 -12.19 32.11
C GLY A 317 11.79 -11.93 31.58
N SER A 318 11.97 -10.90 30.73
CA SER A 318 13.28 -10.52 30.15
C SER A 318 13.85 -9.21 30.72
N GLY A 319 13.29 -8.73 31.85
CA GLY A 319 13.73 -7.54 32.58
C GLY A 319 14.66 -7.86 33.74
#